data_AF-F0X2G9-F1
#
_entry.id   AF-F0X2G9-F1
#
_cell.length_a   1.000
_cell.length_b   1.000
_cell.length_c   1.000
_cell.angle_alpha   90.00
_cell.angle_beta   90.00
_cell.angle_gamma   90.00
#
_symmetry.space_group_name_H-M   'P 1'
#
loop_
_entity.id
_entity.type
_entity.pdbx_description
1 polymer ?
#
loop_
_entity_poly.entity_id
_entity_poly.type
_entity_poly.pdbx_seq_one_letter_code
_entity_poly.pdbx_strand_id
1 'polypeptide(L)'
;MPTAKDMKQPIERFRGKEEYRGLRDKFKDWWLQFLDELGAAQHLNGGEWPEEFKMRTFNRYLNGIARRHFDKMKEIWVSEIPTLEHLMNRMLEVYDRQITVEQATRLMRTRKQDDRS
;
A
#
# COMPACT_ATOMS: atom_id res chain seq x y z
N MET A 1 -16.63 19.52 1.66
CA MET A 1 -15.38 18.74 1.73
C MET A 1 -15.73 17.30 1.49
N PRO A 2 -15.15 16.64 0.47
CA PRO A 2 -15.35 15.21 0.26
C PRO A 2 -14.88 14.42 1.49
N THR A 3 -15.44 13.24 1.69
CA THR A 3 -15.16 12.33 2.80
C THR A 3 -14.79 10.95 2.26
N ALA A 4 -14.01 10.17 3.03
CA ALA A 4 -13.63 8.83 2.61
C ALA A 4 -14.82 7.85 2.45
N LYS A 5 -16.02 8.24 2.92
CA LYS A 5 -17.28 7.50 2.71
C LYS A 5 -17.81 7.65 1.28
N ASP A 6 -17.27 8.60 0.52
CA ASP A 6 -17.70 8.90 -0.84
C ASP A 6 -16.98 8.03 -1.89
N MET A 7 -16.06 7.15 -1.47
CA MET A 7 -15.56 6.08 -2.32
C MET A 7 -16.66 5.05 -2.53
N LYS A 8 -16.98 4.77 -3.80
CA LYS A 8 -18.16 4.00 -4.21
C LYS A 8 -18.10 2.55 -3.75
N GLN A 9 -16.90 1.96 -3.68
CA GLN A 9 -16.69 0.60 -3.18
C GLN A 9 -15.73 0.55 -1.99
N PRO A 10 -16.04 -0.21 -0.93
CA PRO A 10 -15.08 -0.51 0.11
C PRO A 10 -14.07 -1.54 -0.43
N ILE A 11 -13.00 -1.06 -1.05
CA ILE A 11 -11.83 -1.91 -1.35
C ILE A 11 -11.32 -2.50 -0.03
N GLU A 12 -10.94 -3.77 -0.04
CA GLU A 12 -10.33 -4.39 1.14
C GLU A 12 -9.08 -3.62 1.57
N ARG A 13 -8.87 -3.44 2.88
CA ARG A 13 -7.70 -2.70 3.36
C ARG A 13 -6.43 -3.51 3.16
N PHE A 14 -5.40 -2.88 2.61
CA PHE A 14 -4.10 -3.53 2.45
C PHE A 14 -3.36 -3.64 3.78
N ARG A 15 -3.13 -4.88 4.24
CA ARG A 15 -2.47 -5.16 5.53
C ARG A 15 -0.96 -5.35 5.40
N GLY A 16 -0.49 -5.86 4.27
CA GLY A 16 0.90 -6.28 4.05
C GLY A 16 1.34 -7.47 4.92
N LYS A 17 0.47 -8.48 5.10
CA LYS A 17 0.72 -9.65 5.99
C LYS A 17 0.77 -10.98 5.22
N GLU A 18 1.05 -10.97 3.93
CA GLU A 18 1.07 -12.19 3.11
C GLU A 18 2.49 -12.72 2.90
N GLU A 19 2.62 -14.04 2.72
CA GLU A 19 3.90 -14.69 2.46
C GLU A 19 4.51 -14.20 1.15
N TYR A 20 5.70 -13.62 1.28
CA TYR A 20 6.81 -13.35 0.35
C TYR A 20 6.67 -13.52 -1.18
N ARG A 21 5.85 -14.40 -1.77
CA ARG A 21 5.66 -14.45 -3.24
C ARG A 21 4.52 -13.55 -3.67
N GLY A 22 4.84 -12.55 -4.49
CA GLY A 22 3.84 -11.70 -5.16
C GLY A 22 3.31 -10.53 -4.33
N LEU A 23 3.89 -10.23 -3.16
CA LEU A 23 3.41 -9.13 -2.31
C LEU A 23 3.46 -7.77 -3.04
N ARG A 24 4.49 -7.55 -3.85
CA ARG A 24 4.61 -6.38 -4.72
C ARG A 24 3.50 -6.34 -5.77
N ASP A 25 3.26 -7.44 -6.47
CA ASP A 25 2.28 -7.49 -7.55
C ASP A 25 0.87 -7.34 -6.97
N LYS A 26 0.59 -7.97 -5.82
CA LYS A 26 -0.65 -7.75 -5.07
C LYS A 26 -0.80 -6.33 -4.56
N PHE A 27 0.29 -5.69 -4.10
CA PHE A 27 0.24 -4.29 -3.73
C PHE A 27 -0.07 -3.42 -4.96
N LYS A 28 0.54 -3.69 -6.12
CA LYS A 28 0.22 -3.01 -7.38
C LYS A 28 -1.22 -3.23 -7.81
N ASP A 29 -1.72 -4.46 -7.84
CA ASP A 29 -3.10 -4.74 -8.24
C ASP A 29 -4.07 -4.01 -7.32
N TRP A 30 -3.81 -4.05 -6.02
CA TRP A 30 -4.57 -3.30 -5.02
C TRP A 30 -4.46 -1.77 -5.20
N TRP A 31 -3.27 -1.25 -5.51
CA TRP A 31 -3.05 0.18 -5.78
C TRP A 31 -3.92 0.66 -6.95
N LEU A 32 -4.19 -0.22 -7.93
CA LEU A 32 -4.78 0.15 -9.21
C LEU A 32 -6.28 0.26 -8.99
N GLN A 33 -6.82 -0.71 -8.25
CA GLN A 33 -8.17 -0.66 -7.72
C GLN A 33 -8.40 0.60 -6.86
N PHE A 34 -7.44 0.97 -6.00
CA PHE A 34 -7.54 2.20 -5.21
C PHE A 34 -7.61 3.46 -6.08
N LEU A 35 -6.76 3.57 -7.11
CA LEU A 35 -6.77 4.72 -8.00
C LEU A 35 -8.05 4.80 -8.86
N ASP A 36 -8.57 3.66 -9.29
CA ASP A 36 -9.83 3.59 -10.05
C ASP A 36 -11.02 4.09 -9.22
N GLU A 37 -11.17 3.58 -7.98
CA GLU A 37 -12.22 4.04 -7.07
C GLU A 37 -12.02 5.49 -6.63
N LEU A 38 -10.78 5.95 -6.47
CA LEU A 38 -10.48 7.35 -6.17
C LEU A 38 -10.90 8.24 -7.35
N GLY A 39 -10.59 7.84 -8.59
CA GLY A 39 -11.01 8.53 -9.80
C GLY A 39 -12.53 8.59 -9.94
N ALA A 40 -13.21 7.46 -9.70
CA ALA A 40 -14.66 7.40 -9.69
C ALA A 40 -15.28 8.32 -8.62
N ALA A 41 -14.71 8.33 -7.41
CA ALA A 41 -15.15 9.21 -6.33
C ALA A 41 -14.92 10.70 -6.68
N GLN A 42 -13.76 11.05 -7.25
CA GLN A 42 -13.48 12.41 -7.70
C GLN A 42 -14.46 12.87 -8.78
N HIS A 43 -14.76 12.00 -9.75
CA HIS A 43 -15.73 12.30 -10.81
C HIS A 43 -17.13 12.57 -10.26
N LEU A 44 -17.60 11.75 -9.30
CA LEU A 44 -18.92 11.89 -8.70
C LEU A 44 -19.03 13.09 -7.74
N ASN A 45 -17.93 13.48 -7.10
CA ASN A 45 -17.90 14.55 -6.09
C ASN A 45 -17.43 15.90 -6.65
N GLY A 46 -17.47 16.09 -7.97
CA GLY A 46 -17.29 17.41 -8.59
C GLY A 46 -15.85 17.83 -8.83
N GLY A 47 -14.91 16.89 -8.96
CA GLY A 47 -13.57 17.17 -9.47
C GLY A 47 -12.43 16.61 -8.63
N GLU A 48 -11.23 17.09 -8.94
CA GLU A 48 -10.00 16.61 -8.31
C GLU A 48 -9.93 16.94 -6.82
N TRP A 49 -9.52 15.95 -6.03
CA TRP A 49 -9.36 16.13 -4.59
C TRP A 49 -7.98 16.73 -4.26
N PRO A 50 -7.86 17.51 -3.17
CA PRO A 50 -6.55 17.97 -2.72
C PRO A 50 -5.62 16.79 -2.39
N GLU A 51 -4.33 16.88 -2.71
CA GLU A 51 -3.34 15.83 -2.44
C GLU A 51 -3.33 15.38 -0.97
N GLU A 52 -3.41 16.32 -0.03
CA GLU A 52 -3.51 15.99 1.41
C GLU A 52 -4.73 15.12 1.74
N PHE A 53 -5.84 15.35 1.03
CA PHE A 53 -7.05 14.55 1.19
C PHE A 53 -6.91 13.16 0.54
N LYS A 54 -6.31 13.08 -0.66
CA LYS A 54 -5.97 11.81 -1.31
C LYS A 54 -5.05 10.95 -0.41
N MET A 55 -3.99 11.54 0.13
CA MET A 55 -3.05 10.88 1.06
C MET A 55 -3.71 10.41 2.36
N ARG A 56 -4.58 11.25 2.97
CA ARG A 56 -5.35 10.84 4.16
C ARG A 56 -6.30 9.70 3.86
N THR A 57 -6.93 9.71 2.69
CA THR A 57 -7.81 8.63 2.23
C THR A 57 -7.01 7.35 2.04
N PHE A 58 -5.89 7.40 1.32
CA PHE A 58 -4.98 6.27 1.15
C PHE A 58 -4.57 5.62 2.47
N ASN A 59 -4.17 6.42 3.47
CA ASN A 59 -3.81 5.89 4.80
C ASN A 59 -4.96 5.12 5.49
N ARG A 60 -6.23 5.53 5.29
CA ARG A 60 -7.39 4.82 5.86
C ARG A 60 -7.63 3.47 5.22
N TYR A 61 -7.15 3.29 3.99
CA TYR A 61 -7.20 2.04 3.24
C TYR A 61 -6.01 1.12 3.52
N LEU A 62 -5.01 1.59 4.27
CA LEU A 62 -3.97 0.74 4.84
C LEU A 62 -4.37 0.19 6.21
N ASN A 63 -3.82 -0.96 6.57
CA ASN A 63 -3.99 -1.57 7.89
C ASN A 63 -2.71 -2.28 8.35
N GLY A 64 -2.65 -2.68 9.62
CA GLY A 64 -1.59 -3.52 10.15
C GLY A 64 -0.18 -2.95 9.95
N ILE A 65 0.70 -3.74 9.34
CA ILE A 65 2.12 -3.39 9.15
C ILE A 65 2.25 -2.29 8.09
N ALA A 66 1.44 -2.35 7.02
CA ALA A 66 1.44 -1.35 5.96
C ALA A 66 1.15 0.06 6.49
N ARG A 67 0.09 0.18 7.30
CA ARG A 67 -0.29 1.45 7.90
C ARG A 67 0.77 1.98 8.87
N ARG A 68 1.31 1.13 9.74
CA ARG A 68 2.38 1.55 10.67
C ARG A 68 3.64 2.02 9.96
N HIS A 69 3.99 1.39 8.84
CA HIS A 69 5.14 1.81 8.05
C HIS A 69 4.85 3.16 7.36
N PHE A 70 3.70 3.28 6.72
CA PHE A 70 3.25 4.52 6.09
C PHE A 70 3.22 5.69 7.08
N ASP A 71 2.59 5.52 8.25
CA ASP A 71 2.51 6.58 9.27
C ASP A 71 3.90 7.07 9.72
N LYS A 72 4.89 6.18 9.80
CA LYS A 72 6.28 6.54 10.16
C LYS A 72 7.01 7.31 9.06
N MET A 73 6.76 6.96 7.81
CA MET A 73 7.52 7.48 6.67
C MET A 73 6.84 8.66 5.97
N LYS A 74 5.53 8.83 6.17
CA LYS A 74 4.70 9.81 5.47
C LYS A 74 5.29 11.21 5.52
N GLU A 75 5.69 11.69 6.70
CA GLU A 75 6.22 13.05 6.86
C GLU A 75 7.51 13.26 6.05
N ILE A 76 8.39 12.25 6.05
CA ILE A 76 9.63 12.28 5.26
C ILE A 76 9.29 12.34 3.76
N TRP A 77 8.43 11.43 3.28
CA TRP A 77 8.09 11.38 1.85
C TRP A 77 7.33 12.62 1.37
N VAL A 78 6.45 13.17 2.20
CA VAL A 78 5.74 14.43 1.89
C VAL A 78 6.71 15.60 1.80
N SER A 79 7.76 15.61 2.63
CA SER A 79 8.81 16.65 2.56
C SER A 79 9.66 16.58 1.28
N GLU A 80 9.76 15.39 0.67
CA GLU A 80 10.42 15.20 -0.62
C GLU A 80 9.51 15.69 -1.76
N ILE A 81 8.33 15.07 -1.88
CA ILE A 81 7.33 15.36 -2.91
C ILE A 81 5.94 15.13 -2.28
N PRO A 82 5.12 16.19 -2.12
CA PRO A 82 3.85 16.12 -1.39
C PRO A 82 2.69 15.58 -2.25
N THR A 83 2.91 14.50 -2.99
CA THR A 83 1.89 13.88 -3.86
C THR A 83 1.58 12.44 -3.43
N LEU A 84 0.32 12.03 -3.58
CA LEU A 84 -0.12 10.66 -3.34
C LEU A 84 0.69 9.67 -4.20
N GLU A 85 0.92 9.98 -5.47
CA GLU A 85 1.69 9.14 -6.39
C GLU A 85 3.10 8.84 -5.86
N HIS A 86 3.81 9.87 -5.36
CA HIS A 86 5.14 9.68 -4.77
C HIS A 86 5.10 8.73 -3.57
N LEU A 87 4.15 8.95 -2.64
CA LEU A 87 3.99 8.12 -1.46
C LEU A 87 3.63 6.66 -1.82
N MET A 88 2.82 6.45 -2.86
CA MET A 88 2.47 5.13 -3.36
C MET A 88 3.68 4.42 -4.00
N ASN A 89 4.49 5.14 -4.76
CA ASN A 89 5.74 4.62 -5.31
C ASN A 89 6.74 4.21 -4.21
N ARG A 90 6.87 5.03 -3.16
CA ARG A 90 7.71 4.70 -2.00
C ARG A 90 7.22 3.44 -1.25
N MET A 91 5.91 3.28 -1.09
CA MET A 91 5.34 2.06 -0.53
C MET A 91 5.62 0.84 -1.41
N LEU A 92 5.54 1.01 -2.74
CA LEU A 92 5.86 -0.04 -3.70
C LEU A 92 7.34 -0.47 -3.59
N GLU A 93 8.29 0.46 -3.48
CA GLU A 93 9.72 0.17 -3.26
C GLU A 93 9.96 -0.64 -1.98
N VAL A 94 9.19 -0.38 -0.92
CA VAL A 94 9.31 -1.10 0.36
C VAL A 94 8.85 -2.56 0.21
N TYR A 95 7.74 -2.79 -0.49
CA TYR A 95 7.24 -4.15 -0.74
C TYR A 95 8.04 -4.91 -1.80
N ASP A 96 8.75 -4.20 -2.67
CA ASP A 96 9.77 -4.76 -3.56
C ASP A 96 11.00 -5.24 -2.77
N ARG A 97 11.47 -4.45 -1.79
CA ARG A 97 12.69 -4.74 -0.99
C ARG A 97 12.49 -5.72 0.18
N GLN A 98 11.27 -5.91 0.69
CA GLN A 98 11.00 -6.81 1.83
C GLN A 98 11.17 -8.31 1.51
N ILE A 99 11.49 -8.71 0.28
CA ILE A 99 12.08 -10.02 0.00
C ILE A 99 13.60 -9.85 -0.03
N THR A 100 14.24 -9.72 1.13
CA THR A 100 15.71 -9.75 1.14
C THR A 100 16.20 -11.18 0.94
N VAL A 101 17.32 -11.34 0.24
CA VAL A 101 18.00 -12.62 0.00
C VAL A 101 18.24 -13.38 1.30
N GLU A 102 18.49 -12.68 2.40
CA GLU A 102 18.67 -13.26 3.74
C GLU A 102 17.40 -13.93 4.26
N GLN A 103 16.23 -13.33 4.06
CA GLN A 103 14.94 -13.93 4.41
C GLN A 103 14.58 -15.08 3.47
N ALA A 104 14.85 -14.96 2.17
CA ALA A 104 14.69 -16.05 1.20
C ALA A 104 15.58 -17.26 1.54
N THR A 105 16.83 -17.01 1.95
CA THR A 105 17.80 -18.05 2.34
C THR A 105 17.41 -18.71 3.66
N ARG A 106 16.90 -17.93 4.64
CA ARG A 106 16.39 -18.47 5.90
C ARG A 106 15.17 -19.38 5.67
N LEU A 107 14.25 -19.01 4.78
CA LEU A 107 13.08 -19.81 4.38
C LEU A 107 13.45 -21.10 3.62
N MET A 108 14.47 -21.05 2.75
CA MET A 108 15.00 -22.24 2.08
C MET A 108 15.58 -23.26 3.07
N ARG A 109 16.18 -22.79 4.18
CA ARG A 109 16.68 -23.68 5.24
C ARG A 109 15.55 -24.30 6.06
N THR A 110 14.46 -23.56 6.32
CA THR A 110 13.32 -24.05 7.10
C THR A 110 12.55 -25.15 6.36
N ARG A 111 12.28 -24.97 5.05
CA ARG A 111 11.63 -26.01 4.23
C ARG A 111 12.43 -27.32 4.16
N LYS A 112 13.77 -27.24 4.18
CA LYS A 112 14.64 -28.42 4.11
C LYS A 112 14.69 -29.24 5.40
N GLN A 113 14.22 -28.68 6.52
CA GLN A 113 14.08 -29.37 7.81
C GLN A 113 12.71 -30.05 7.95
N ASP A 114 11.64 -29.43 7.45
CA ASP A 114 10.30 -30.03 7.46
C ASP A 114 10.17 -31.23 6.50
N ASP A 115 10.88 -31.20 5.36
CA ASP A 115 10.90 -32.33 4.38
C ASP A 115 11.76 -33.53 4.83
N ARG A 116 12.33 -33.48 6.04
CA ARG A 116 13.21 -34.51 6.61
C ARG A 116 12.72 -35.06 7.95
N SER A 117 11.49 -34.78 8.35
CA SER A 117 10.84 -35.38 9.52
C SER A 117 9.79 -36.41 9.13
#